data_AF-A0A1B7VI84-F1
#
_entry.id   AF-A0A1B7VI84-F1
#
_cell.length_a   1.000
_cell.length_b   1.000
_cell.length_c   1.000
_cell.angle_alpha   90.00
_cell.angle_beta   90.00
_cell.angle_gamma   90.00
#
_symmetry.space_group_name_H-M   'P 1'
#
loop_
_entity.id
_entity.type
_entity.pdbx_description
1 polymer ?
#
loop_
_entity_poly.entity_id
_entity_poly.type
_entity_poly.pdbx_seq_one_letter_code
_entity_poly.pdbx_strand_id
1 'polypeptide(L)'
;DISLITLYLGTDLGYALSQGEVLSNGEGVGGSVQYVLRQIEMQIDDYTFSAPVAWLQSEDCQEVLLGREVVFDLFDIEFKQAEEKIIFKYRG
;
A
#
# COMPACT_ATOMS: atom_id res chain seq x y z
N ASP A 1 5.62 8.10 -3.24
CA ASP A 1 5.63 6.97 -2.29
C ASP A 1 4.39 6.14 -2.54
N ILE A 2 4.59 4.88 -2.88
CA ILE A 2 3.52 3.92 -3.13
C ILE A 2 3.11 3.23 -1.83
N SER A 3 1.86 2.79 -1.76
CA SER A 3 1.42 1.90 -0.68
C SER A 3 2.11 0.55 -0.80
N LEU A 4 2.18 -0.18 0.32
CA LEU A 4 2.83 -1.48 0.41
C LEU A 4 1.94 -2.45 1.15
N ILE A 5 1.83 -3.66 0.62
CA ILE A 5 1.20 -4.80 1.29
C ILE A 5 2.18 -5.97 1.39
N THR A 6 2.00 -6.77 2.44
CA THR A 6 2.82 -7.94 2.72
C THR A 6 2.57 -9.06 1.71
N LEU A 7 3.50 -10.01 1.63
CA LEU A 7 3.34 -11.21 0.81
C LEU A 7 2.02 -11.93 1.16
N TYR A 8 1.80 -12.18 2.46
CA TYR A 8 0.61 -12.82 3.00
C TYR A 8 -0.68 -12.13 2.57
N LEU A 9 -0.77 -10.80 2.75
CA LEU A 9 -1.99 -10.06 2.41
C LEU A 9 -2.31 -10.13 0.92
N GLY A 10 -1.29 -10.02 0.05
CA GLY A 10 -1.55 -10.16 -1.39
C GLY A 10 -1.96 -11.57 -1.78
N THR A 11 -1.42 -12.62 -1.14
CA THR A 11 -1.89 -13.99 -1.33
C THR A 11 -3.33 -14.19 -0.83
N ASP A 12 -3.69 -13.61 0.30
CA ASP A 12 -5.05 -13.64 0.85
C ASP A 12 -6.06 -12.92 -0.07
N LEU A 13 -5.63 -11.84 -0.73
CA LEU A 13 -6.36 -11.15 -1.80
C LEU A 13 -6.44 -11.96 -3.11
N GLY A 14 -5.83 -13.15 -3.17
CA GLY A 14 -5.85 -14.05 -4.33
C GLY A 14 -4.78 -13.76 -5.38
N TYR A 15 -3.81 -12.89 -5.10
CA TYR A 15 -2.68 -12.68 -6.00
C TYR A 15 -1.68 -13.83 -5.92
N ALA A 16 -1.20 -14.24 -7.09
CA ALA A 16 -0.09 -15.17 -7.24
C ALA A 16 0.97 -14.52 -8.15
N LEU A 17 2.24 -14.82 -7.87
CA LEU A 17 3.33 -14.42 -8.75
C LEU A 17 3.27 -15.28 -10.01
N SER A 18 3.13 -14.65 -11.18
CA SER A 18 3.06 -15.35 -12.46
C SER A 18 4.44 -15.42 -13.13
N GLN A 19 4.66 -16.43 -13.99
CA GLN A 19 5.91 -16.54 -14.74
C GLN A 19 6.01 -15.39 -15.74
N GLY A 20 6.97 -14.48 -15.52
CA GLY A 20 7.22 -13.33 -16.39
C GLY A 20 7.07 -11.97 -15.70
N GLU A 21 6.71 -11.94 -14.42
CA GLU A 21 6.60 -10.67 -13.70
C GLU A 21 7.96 -10.08 -13.35
N VAL A 22 8.04 -8.76 -13.47
CA VAL A 22 9.26 -8.01 -13.19
C VAL A 22 9.30 -7.69 -11.71
N LEU A 23 10.19 -8.39 -10.99
CA LEU A 23 10.55 -8.04 -9.63
C LEU A 23 11.30 -6.70 -9.64
N SER A 24 10.75 -5.73 -8.92
CA SER A 24 11.37 -4.44 -8.69
C SER A 24 12.03 -4.41 -7.32
N ASN A 25 13.11 -3.65 -7.19
CA ASN A 25 13.75 -3.40 -5.91
C ASN A 25 13.29 -2.04 -5.39
N GLY A 26 12.85 -2.01 -4.14
CA GLY A 26 12.53 -0.79 -3.40
C GLY A 26 13.50 -0.60 -2.25
N GLU A 27 13.77 0.65 -1.88
CA GLU A 27 14.51 0.99 -0.67
C GLU A 27 13.54 1.55 0.37
N GLY A 28 13.60 1.01 1.58
CA GLY A 28 12.84 1.47 2.73
C GLY A 28 13.74 1.66 3.95
N VAL A 29 13.13 2.11 5.05
CA VAL A 29 13.84 2.36 6.31
C VAL A 29 14.52 1.10 6.87
N GLY A 30 13.97 -0.08 6.57
CA GLY A 30 14.49 -1.38 6.97
C GLY A 30 15.50 -2.03 6.01
N GLY A 31 15.84 -1.38 4.88
CA GLY A 31 16.71 -1.94 3.85
C GLY A 31 16.03 -2.08 2.48
N SER A 32 16.60 -2.91 1.61
CA SER A 32 16.04 -3.18 0.28
C SER A 32 15.02 -4.31 0.31
N VAL A 33 13.93 -4.16 -0.44
CA VAL A 33 12.86 -5.17 -0.55
C VAL A 33 12.54 -5.43 -2.01
N GLN A 34 12.19 -6.68 -2.32
CA GLN A 34 11.66 -7.04 -3.64
C GLN A 34 10.14 -6.98 -3.62
N TYR A 35 9.57 -6.38 -4.66
CA TYR A 35 8.13 -6.24 -4.79
C TYR A 35 7.68 -6.34 -6.24
N VAL A 36 6.39 -6.59 -6.43
CA VAL A 36 5.70 -6.46 -7.70
C VAL A 36 4.58 -5.43 -7.55
N LEU A 37 4.37 -4.61 -8.58
CA LEU A 37 3.26 -3.66 -8.58
C LEU A 37 1.94 -4.38 -8.86
N ARG A 38 0.93 -4.02 -8.06
CA ARG A 38 -0.44 -4.45 -8.24
C ARG A 38 -1.35 -3.24 -8.22
N GLN A 39 -2.36 -3.26 -9.09
CA GLN A 39 -3.49 -2.35 -8.94
C GLN A 39 -4.48 -3.00 -7.99
N ILE A 40 -4.61 -2.41 -6.80
CA ILE A 40 -5.47 -2.93 -5.73
C ILE A 40 -6.62 -1.95 -5.56
N GLU A 41 -7.83 -2.47 -5.44
CA GLU A 41 -8.98 -1.69 -5.01
C GLU A 41 -8.94 -1.53 -3.49
N MET A 42 -8.93 -0.28 -3.04
CA MET A 42 -8.94 0.08 -1.63
C MET A 42 -10.22 0.83 -1.31
N GLN A 43 -10.71 0.64 -0.10
CA GLN A 43 -11.86 1.36 0.43
C GLN A 43 -11.44 2.09 1.70
N ILE A 44 -11.69 3.41 1.73
CA ILE A 44 -11.55 4.26 2.92
C ILE A 44 -12.92 4.91 3.15
N ASP A 45 -13.55 4.61 4.29
CA ASP A 45 -14.95 4.93 4.58
C ASP A 45 -15.88 4.44 3.44
N ASP A 46 -16.66 5.34 2.84
CA ASP A 46 -17.60 5.03 1.76
C ASP A 46 -16.98 5.21 0.35
N TYR A 47 -15.65 5.45 0.28
CA TYR A 47 -14.95 5.77 -0.95
C TYR A 47 -14.05 4.62 -1.41
N THR A 48 -14.39 4.07 -2.57
CA THR A 48 -13.61 3.02 -3.22
C THR A 48 -12.80 3.60 -4.38
N PHE A 49 -11.52 3.26 -4.46
CA PHE A 49 -10.62 3.70 -5.52
C PHE A 49 -9.52 2.65 -5.77
N SER A 50 -8.90 2.69 -6.95
CA SER A 50 -7.77 1.81 -7.27
C SER A 50 -6.46 2.57 -7.17
N ALA A 51 -5.43 1.94 -6.59
CA ALA A 51 -4.10 2.51 -6.52
C ALA A 51 -3.01 1.47 -6.81
N PRO A 52 -1.85 1.91 -7.33
CA PRO A 52 -0.66 1.06 -7.42
C PRO A 52 -0.11 0.79 -6.02
N VAL A 53 0.04 -0.48 -5.70
CA VAL A 53 0.57 -0.96 -4.42
C VAL A 53 1.75 -1.89 -4.68
N ALA A 54 2.83 -1.69 -3.94
CA ALA A 54 3.95 -2.63 -3.86
C ALA A 54 3.51 -3.87 -3.07
N TRP A 55 3.38 -5.00 -3.77
CA TRP A 55 3.18 -6.28 -3.12
C TRP A 55 4.52 -6.97 -2.91
N LEU A 56 4.91 -7.07 -1.64
CA LEU A 56 6.20 -7.64 -1.26
C LEU A 56 6.31 -9.12 -1.60
N GLN A 57 7.53 -9.52 -1.96
CA GLN A 57 7.89 -10.89 -2.30
C GLN A 57 8.86 -11.52 -1.28
N SER A 58 8.96 -10.93 -0.09
CA SER A 58 9.64 -11.52 1.07
C SER A 58 8.75 -11.46 2.32
N GLU A 59 9.07 -12.31 3.29
CA GLU A 59 8.34 -12.41 4.57
C GLU A 59 8.91 -11.47 5.65
N ASP A 60 9.94 -10.69 5.33
CA ASP A 60 10.70 -9.89 6.30
C ASP A 60 9.91 -8.68 6.84
N CYS A 61 8.88 -8.26 6.12
CA CYS A 61 8.01 -7.15 6.51
C CYS A 61 6.59 -7.65 6.73
N GLN A 62 6.06 -7.36 7.92
CA GLN A 62 4.71 -7.73 8.34
C GLN A 62 3.75 -6.54 8.40
N GLU A 63 4.24 -5.33 8.14
CA GLU A 63 3.44 -4.11 8.21
C GLU A 63 2.95 -3.69 6.83
N VAL A 64 1.71 -3.20 6.80
CA VAL A 64 1.11 -2.54 5.64
C VAL A 64 1.37 -1.05 5.76
N LEU A 65 1.79 -0.42 4.66
CA LEU A 65 2.03 1.02 4.63
C LEU A 65 1.10 1.67 3.61
N LEU A 66 0.45 2.76 4.03
CA LEU A 66 -0.31 3.61 3.13
C LEU A 66 0.60 4.69 2.56
N GLY A 67 0.84 4.62 1.27
CA GLY A 67 1.65 5.58 0.53
C GLY A 67 0.91 6.88 0.27
N ARG A 68 1.63 7.83 -0.32
CA ARG A 68 1.07 9.13 -0.70
C ARG A 68 0.34 9.08 -2.02
N GLU A 69 0.84 8.27 -2.95
CA GLU A 69 0.33 8.18 -4.31
C GLU A 69 -1.14 7.74 -4.32
N VAL A 70 -1.96 8.45 -5.10
CA VAL A 70 -3.44 8.32 -5.18
C VAL A 70 -4.18 8.73 -3.92
N VAL A 71 -3.78 8.27 -2.74
CA VAL A 71 -4.48 8.54 -1.48
C VAL A 71 -4.49 10.04 -1.17
N PHE A 72 -3.35 10.72 -1.26
CA PHE A 72 -3.24 12.15 -0.92
C PHE A 72 -3.85 13.06 -2.00
N ASP A 73 -4.08 12.52 -3.21
CA ASP A 73 -4.79 13.25 -4.26
C ASP A 73 -6.30 13.28 -3.99
N LEU A 74 -6.83 12.23 -3.34
CA LEU A 74 -8.25 12.06 -3.04
C LEU A 74 -8.65 12.56 -1.65
N PHE A 75 -7.73 12.56 -0.69
CA PHE A 75 -8.03 12.87 0.71
C PHE A 75 -7.07 13.94 1.28
N ASP A 76 -7.61 14.86 2.06
CA ASP A 76 -6.83 15.61 3.05
C ASP A 76 -6.59 14.72 4.28
N ILE A 77 -5.34 14.64 4.72
CA ILE A 77 -4.94 13.74 5.81
C ILE A 77 -4.45 14.56 6.99
N GLU A 78 -5.06 14.33 8.15
CA GLU A 78 -4.74 15.02 9.41
C GLU A 78 -4.27 14.01 10.46
N PHE A 79 -3.04 14.19 10.95
CA PHE A 79 -2.47 13.37 12.02
C PHE A 79 -2.68 14.05 13.36
N LYS A 80 -3.65 13.55 14.14
CA LYS A 80 -3.93 14.03 15.49
C LYS A 80 -3.23 13.14 16.53
N GLN A 81 -1.93 13.36 16.72
CA GLN A 81 -1.10 12.53 17.59
C GLN A 81 -1.60 12.48 19.05
N ALA A 82 -2.02 13.61 19.62
CA ALA A 82 -2.53 13.66 20.99
C ALA A 82 -3.86 12.90 21.18
N GLU A 83 -4.61 12.69 20.10
CA GLU A 83 -5.86 11.92 20.09
C GLU A 83 -5.66 10.49 19.54
N GLU A 84 -4.43 10.12 19.16
CA GLU A 84 -4.08 8.85 18.50
C GLU A 84 -4.94 8.55 17.25
N LYS A 85 -5.25 9.58 16.47
CA LYS A 85 -6.13 9.46 15.28
C LYS A 85 -5.45 9.96 14.01
N ILE A 86 -5.77 9.29 12.92
CA ILE A 86 -5.53 9.76 11.56
C ILE A 86 -6.89 9.99 10.93
N ILE A 87 -7.14 11.21 10.45
CA ILE A 87 -8.40 11.59 9.82
C ILE A 87 -8.18 11.72 8.33
N PHE A 88 -8.95 10.98 7.54
CA PHE A 88 -9.01 11.09 6.09
C PHE A 88 -10.27 11.87 5.71
N LYS A 89 -10.12 13.01 5.04
CA LYS A 89 -11.24 13.83 4.56
C LYS A 89 -11.26 13.80 3.05
N TYR A 90 -12.27 13.20 2.46
CA TYR A 90 -12.39 13.13 1.00
C TYR A 90 -12.55 14.52 0.39
N ARG A 91 -11.86 14.77 -0.72
CA ARG A 91 -11.81 16.07 -1.42
C ARG A 91 -12.62 16.12 -2.71
N GLY A 92 -13.11 14.98 -3.19
CA GLY A 92 -13.84 14.89 -4.47
C GLY A 92 -15.25 15.47 -4.42
#